data_AF-A0A0M3HJF0-F1
#
_entry.id   AF-A0A0M3HJF0-F1
#
_cell.length_a   1.000
_cell.length_b   1.000
_cell.length_c   1.000
_cell.angle_alpha   90.00
_cell.angle_beta   90.00
_cell.angle_gamma   90.00
#
_symmetry.space_group_name_H-M   'P 1'
#
loop_
_entity.id
_entity.type
_entity.pdbx_description
1 polymer ?
#
loop_
_entity_poly.entity_id
_entity_poly.type
_entity_poly.pdbx_seq_one_letter_code
_entity_poly.pdbx_strand_id
1 'polypeptide(L)'
;MDHFLYVDNQRYYGFLADSETFDNGGKHLHPEMYQIFENRHLWESRYVHPDYFGALDGSGEIAQPCPDVYHYPLMSEIFARELIEEMENFGQWSDGKNEVCFFLFVSWLTFWTCL
;
A
#
# COMPACT_ATOMS: atom_id res chain seq x y z
N MET A 1 -51.27 10.89 -4.85
CA MET A 1 -50.72 9.74 -4.10
C MET A 1 -49.25 10.07 -3.92
N ASP A 2 -48.87 10.36 -2.68
CA ASP A 2 -47.49 10.74 -2.39
C ASP A 2 -46.66 9.48 -2.18
N HIS A 3 -45.51 9.45 -2.85
CA HIS A 3 -44.53 8.37 -2.72
C HIS A 3 -43.46 8.81 -1.71
N PHE A 4 -43.21 7.96 -0.72
CA PHE A 4 -42.16 8.19 0.27
C PHE A 4 -40.96 7.31 0.00
N LEU A 5 -39.75 7.87 0.16
CA LEU A 5 -38.49 7.16 0.16
C LEU A 5 -37.93 7.16 1.58
N TYR A 6 -37.77 5.98 2.18
CA TYR A 6 -37.25 5.81 3.53
C TYR A 6 -35.76 5.46 3.50
N VAL A 7 -35.01 5.97 4.47
CA VAL A 7 -33.59 5.66 4.70
C VAL A 7 -33.44 5.17 6.13
N ASP A 8 -32.74 4.06 6.33
CA ASP A 8 -32.43 3.49 7.65
C ASP A 8 -30.92 3.58 7.94
N ASN A 9 -30.57 4.07 9.12
CA ASN A 9 -29.21 4.17 9.63
C ASN A 9 -29.05 3.54 11.04
N GLN A 10 -29.99 2.68 11.46
CA GLN A 10 -29.97 2.04 12.78
C GLN A 10 -28.81 1.05 12.98
N ARG A 11 -28.14 0.64 11.89
CA ARG A 11 -27.00 -0.26 11.90
C ARG A 11 -25.89 0.30 11.02
N TYR A 12 -24.67 -0.18 11.24
CA TYR A 12 -23.58 0.07 10.32
C TYR A 12 -23.73 -0.78 9.07
N TYR A 13 -23.93 -0.13 7.92
CA TYR A 13 -24.06 -0.80 6.63
C TYR A 13 -22.80 -0.67 5.76
N GLY A 14 -21.87 0.24 6.10
CA GLY A 14 -20.64 0.47 5.35
C GLY A 14 -20.29 1.95 5.24
N PHE A 15 -19.47 2.26 4.25
CA PHE A 15 -19.05 3.61 3.91
C PHE A 15 -19.16 3.84 2.40
N LEU A 16 -19.14 5.10 1.99
CA LEU A 16 -19.11 5.50 0.59
C LEU A 16 -17.65 5.76 0.19
N ALA A 17 -17.23 5.17 -0.92
CA ALA A 17 -15.92 5.45 -1.51
C ALA A 17 -15.96 6.76 -2.30
N ASP A 18 -14.88 7.54 -2.21
CA ASP A 18 -14.69 8.72 -3.04
C ASP A 18 -14.27 8.28 -4.45
N SER A 19 -14.97 8.77 -5.47
CA SER A 19 -14.66 8.49 -6.88
C SER A 19 -14.31 9.74 -7.68
N GLU A 20 -14.29 10.93 -7.05
CA GLU A 20 -14.11 12.20 -7.77
C GLU A 20 -12.69 12.34 -8.32
N THR A 21 -11.69 11.95 -7.52
CA THR A 21 -10.26 12.05 -7.88
C THR A 21 -9.66 10.74 -8.38
N PHE A 22 -10.47 9.70 -8.55
CA PHE A 22 -10.00 8.39 -8.99
C PHE A 22 -9.52 8.44 -10.45
N ASP A 23 -8.27 8.03 -10.68
CA ASP A 23 -7.67 8.04 -12.01
C ASP A 23 -8.21 6.89 -12.88
N ASN A 24 -9.22 7.22 -13.69
CA ASN A 24 -9.76 6.34 -14.72
C ASN A 24 -9.07 6.53 -16.10
N GLY A 25 -8.08 7.42 -16.18
CA GLY A 25 -7.46 7.83 -17.44
C GLY A 25 -6.36 6.89 -17.93
N GLY A 26 -6.05 5.82 -17.19
CA GLY A 26 -5.02 4.85 -17.53
C GLY A 26 -3.59 5.40 -17.41
N LYS A 27 -3.38 6.44 -16.59
CA LYS A 27 -2.05 6.99 -16.32
C LYS A 27 -1.24 6.06 -15.41
N HIS A 28 -1.91 5.34 -14.51
CA HIS A 28 -1.33 4.32 -13.65
C HIS A 28 -1.87 2.92 -14.02
N LEU A 29 -1.03 1.89 -13.91
CA LEU A 29 -1.42 0.50 -14.13
C LEU A 29 -2.31 -0.01 -12.99
N HIS A 30 -2.03 0.43 -11.76
CA HIS A 30 -2.74 0.13 -10.52
C HIS A 30 -3.18 1.44 -9.83
N PRO A 31 -4.26 2.09 -10.30
CA PRO A 31 -4.72 3.38 -9.76
C PRO A 31 -5.04 3.35 -8.26
N GLU A 32 -5.49 2.21 -7.74
CA GLU A 32 -5.82 2.03 -6.32
C GLU A 32 -4.61 2.25 -5.40
N MET A 33 -3.38 2.01 -5.88
CA MET A 33 -2.16 2.28 -5.10
C MET A 33 -2.04 3.75 -4.69
N TYR A 34 -2.59 4.66 -5.50
CA TYR A 34 -2.50 6.11 -5.31
C TYR A 34 -3.67 6.71 -4.52
N GLN A 35 -4.60 5.87 -4.04
CA GLN A 35 -5.82 6.28 -3.34
C GLN A 35 -5.66 6.35 -1.81
N ILE A 36 -4.42 6.42 -1.30
CA ILE A 36 -4.14 6.43 0.15
C ILE A 36 -4.78 7.63 0.87
N PHE A 37 -4.93 8.78 0.18
CA PHE A 37 -5.46 9.99 0.78
C PHE A 37 -6.98 10.04 0.75
N GLU A 38 -7.61 9.63 -0.35
CA GLU A 38 -9.06 9.75 -0.56
C GLU A 38 -9.83 8.55 -0.04
N ASN A 39 -9.29 7.34 -0.22
CA ASN A 39 -9.95 6.09 0.15
C ASN A 39 -9.10 5.27 1.12
N ARG A 40 -8.57 5.94 2.16
CA ARG A 40 -7.65 5.32 3.13
C ARG A 40 -8.14 3.99 3.71
N HIS A 41 -9.41 3.86 4.05
CA HIS A 41 -9.95 2.61 4.61
C HIS A 41 -9.86 1.44 3.63
N LEU A 42 -10.17 1.68 2.35
CA LEU A 42 -10.03 0.66 1.30
C LEU A 42 -8.55 0.34 1.07
N TRP A 43 -7.72 1.39 0.99
CA TRP A 43 -6.29 1.28 0.77
C TRP A 43 -5.61 0.44 1.87
N GLU A 44 -5.86 0.77 3.14
CA GLU A 44 -5.33 0.03 4.29
C GLU A 44 -5.76 -1.44 4.25
N SER A 45 -7.03 -1.72 3.95
CA SER A 45 -7.54 -3.10 3.90
C SER A 45 -6.91 -3.96 2.79
N ARG A 46 -6.42 -3.32 1.71
CA ARG A 46 -5.82 -4.01 0.55
C ARG A 46 -4.30 -4.11 0.66
N TYR A 47 -3.66 -3.06 1.13
CA TYR A 47 -2.20 -2.89 0.99
C TYR A 47 -1.40 -2.98 2.28
N VAL A 48 -2.04 -2.84 3.44
CA VAL A 48 -1.36 -3.04 4.74
C VAL A 48 -1.37 -4.52 5.09
N HIS A 49 -0.28 -5.01 5.67
CA HIS A 49 -0.20 -6.40 6.11
C HIS A 49 -1.23 -6.68 7.22
N PRO A 50 -1.95 -7.82 7.22
CA PRO A 50 -2.96 -8.13 8.24
C PRO A 50 -2.44 -8.04 9.68
N ASP A 51 -1.21 -8.52 9.90
CA ASP A 51 -0.57 -8.51 11.23
C ASP A 51 0.08 -7.16 11.61
N TYR A 52 0.05 -6.14 10.73
CA TYR A 52 0.68 -4.84 10.99
C TYR A 52 0.12 -4.18 12.25
N PHE A 53 -1.21 -4.16 12.40
CA PHE A 53 -1.85 -3.51 13.55
C PHE A 53 -1.57 -4.24 14.87
N GLY A 54 -1.43 -5.57 14.82
CA GLY A 54 -0.99 -6.36 15.97
C GLY A 54 0.49 -6.14 16.32
N ALA A 55 1.35 -5.94 15.32
CA ALA A 55 2.73 -5.52 15.59
C ALA A 55 2.78 -4.11 16.22
N LEU A 56 1.89 -3.20 15.79
CA LEU A 56 1.83 -1.83 16.28
C LEU A 56 1.30 -1.70 17.72
N ASP A 57 0.30 -2.50 18.10
CA ASP A 57 -0.29 -2.49 19.44
C ASP A 57 0.54 -3.27 20.49
N GLY A 58 1.60 -3.93 20.04
CA GLY A 58 2.51 -4.72 20.87
C GLY A 58 2.01 -6.14 21.18
N SER A 59 0.92 -6.59 20.54
CA SER A 59 0.47 -7.98 20.62
C SER A 59 1.27 -8.93 19.73
N GLY A 60 1.88 -8.41 18.66
CA GLY A 60 2.71 -9.15 17.71
C GLY A 60 4.19 -9.21 18.12
N GLU A 61 4.84 -10.34 17.83
CA GLU A 61 6.28 -10.47 18.01
C GLU A 61 7.03 -9.68 16.92
N ILE A 62 7.81 -8.68 17.33
CA ILE A 62 8.72 -7.95 16.44
C ILE A 62 10.11 -8.53 16.60
N ALA A 63 10.62 -9.17 15.54
CA ALA A 63 11.95 -9.75 15.56
C ALA A 63 13.02 -8.65 15.49
N GLN A 64 14.08 -8.80 16.28
CA GLN A 64 15.25 -7.91 16.24
C GLN A 64 16.48 -8.70 15.76
N PRO A 65 16.71 -8.82 14.44
CA PRO A 65 17.84 -9.59 13.90
C PRO A 65 19.21 -9.05 14.31
N CYS A 66 19.34 -7.73 14.49
CA CYS A 66 20.58 -7.06 14.93
C CYS A 66 20.26 -5.99 15.98
N PRO A 67 21.24 -5.57 16.81
CA PRO A 67 21.07 -4.41 17.69
C PRO A 67 20.54 -3.21 16.90
N ASP A 68 19.46 -2.62 17.40
CA ASP A 68 18.74 -1.50 16.79
C ASP A 68 18.18 -1.72 15.36
N VAL A 69 18.00 -2.98 14.92
CA VAL A 69 17.34 -3.34 13.65
C VAL A 69 16.09 -4.16 13.92
N TYR A 70 14.93 -3.63 13.57
CA TYR A 70 13.62 -4.27 13.80
C TYR A 70 13.04 -4.81 12.50
N HIS A 71 12.44 -6.00 12.58
CA HIS A 71 11.78 -6.67 11.49
C HIS A 71 10.31 -6.89 11.85
N TYR A 72 9.41 -6.24 11.09
CA TYR A 72 7.98 -6.28 11.30
C TYR A 72 7.23 -6.33 9.96
N PRO A 73 6.03 -6.93 9.93
CA PRO A 73 5.20 -6.96 8.73
C PRO A 73 4.63 -5.57 8.44
N LEU A 74 4.77 -5.06 7.21
CA LEU A 74 4.32 -3.72 6.83
C LEU A 74 3.30 -3.74 5.69
N MET A 75 3.73 -4.19 4.51
CA MET A 75 2.89 -4.19 3.29
C MET A 75 2.38 -5.61 2.96
N SER A 76 1.23 -5.69 2.31
CA SER A 76 0.69 -6.95 1.78
C SER A 76 1.46 -7.43 0.54
N GLU A 77 1.37 -8.71 0.22
CA GLU A 77 1.95 -9.28 -1.01
C GLU A 77 1.40 -8.60 -2.28
N ILE A 78 0.14 -8.17 -2.23
CA ILE A 78 -0.52 -7.45 -3.33
C ILE A 78 0.19 -6.12 -3.57
N PHE A 79 0.45 -5.34 -2.51
CA PHE A 79 1.18 -4.08 -2.63
C PHE A 79 2.57 -4.29 -3.24
N ALA A 80 3.31 -5.28 -2.75
CA ALA A 80 4.66 -5.55 -3.23
C ALA A 80 4.67 -5.92 -4.72
N ARG A 81 3.71 -6.75 -5.17
CA ARG A 81 3.56 -7.13 -6.58
C ARG A 81 3.19 -5.93 -7.45
N GLU A 82 2.15 -5.19 -7.08
CA GLU A 82 1.66 -4.05 -7.87
C GLU A 82 2.74 -2.94 -7.95
N LEU A 83 3.51 -2.73 -6.89
CA LEU A 83 4.66 -1.83 -6.90
C LEU A 83 5.75 -2.25 -7.89
N ILE A 84 6.09 -3.54 -7.95
CA ILE A 84 7.05 -4.05 -8.95
C ILE A 84 6.51 -3.76 -10.36
N GLU A 85 5.24 -4.07 -10.61
CA GLU A 85 4.61 -3.89 -11.92
C GLU A 85 4.58 -2.41 -12.36
N GLU A 86 4.28 -1.48 -11.47
CA GLU A 86 4.33 -0.03 -11.77
C GLU A 86 5.75 0.43 -12.12
N MET A 87 6.76 -0.05 -11.39
CA MET A 87 8.15 0.38 -11.59
C MET A 87 8.74 -0.19 -12.87
N GLU A 88 8.45 -1.45 -13.17
CA GLU A 88 8.82 -2.07 -14.44
C GLU A 88 8.09 -1.43 -15.63
N ASN A 89 6.82 -1.04 -15.44
CA ASN A 89 6.07 -0.30 -16.45
C ASN A 89 6.67 1.09 -16.72
N PHE A 90 7.22 1.76 -15.71
CA PHE A 90 7.95 3.02 -15.90
C PHE A 90 9.29 2.82 -16.61
N GLY A 91 10.02 1.75 -16.27
CA GLY A 91 11.19 1.25 -17.02
C GLY A 91 12.45 2.10 -16.96
N GLN A 92 12.48 3.16 -16.16
CA GLN A 92 13.64 4.07 -16.01
C GLN A 92 14.43 3.75 -14.74
N TRP A 93 15.03 2.56 -14.71
CA TRP A 93 15.93 2.15 -13.63
C TRP A 93 17.22 2.97 -13.64
N SER A 94 17.80 3.19 -12.46
CA SER A 94 19.06 3.95 -12.32
C SER A 94 20.25 3.24 -12.96
N ASP A 95 21.10 3.98 -13.68
CA ASP A 95 22.40 3.51 -14.19
C ASP A 95 23.54 3.85 -13.21
N GLY A 96 24.73 3.29 -13.42
CA GLY A 96 25.90 3.40 -12.53
C GLY A 96 26.53 4.80 -12.39
N LYS A 97 25.92 5.84 -12.97
CA LYS A 97 26.33 7.25 -12.85
C LYS A 97 25.32 8.12 -12.08
N ASN A 98 24.27 7.52 -11.52
CA ASN A 98 23.24 8.29 -10.84
C ASN A 98 23.72 8.84 -9.49
N GLU A 99 23.62 10.16 -9.33
CA GLU A 99 23.71 10.83 -8.01
C GLU A 99 22.36 10.81 -7.28
N VAL A 100 21.26 10.57 -8.01
CA VAL A 100 19.90 10.43 -7.47
C VAL A 100 19.45 8.98 -7.66
N CYS A 101 19.67 8.17 -6.63
CA CYS A 101 19.18 6.80 -6.53
C CYS A 101 17.65 6.78 -6.46
N PHE A 102 16.98 6.30 -7.51
CA PHE A 102 15.65 5.70 -7.37
C PHE A 102 15.84 4.19 -7.15
N PHE A 103 16.25 3.82 -5.93
CA PHE A 103 16.26 2.43 -5.50
C PHE A 103 14.97 2.16 -4.73
N LEU A 104 14.07 1.39 -5.32
CA LEU A 104 13.05 0.72 -4.53
C LEU A 104 13.64 -0.56 -3.99
N PHE A 105 13.93 -0.56 -2.69
CA PHE A 105 14.19 -1.77 -1.93
C PHE A 105 12.89 -2.59 -1.87
N VAL A 106 12.60 -3.35 -2.92
CA VAL A 106 11.63 -4.46 -2.87
C VAL A 106 12.43 -5.75 -2.87
N SER A 107 13.08 -6.03 -1.75
CA SER A 107 13.86 -7.26 -1.64
C SER A 107 14.14 -7.61 -0.18
N TRP A 108 13.44 -8.65 0.26
CA TRP A 108 14.01 -9.70 1.11
C TRP A 108 14.81 -10.71 0.25
N LEU A 109 15.53 -10.24 -0.76
CA LEU A 109 16.26 -11.04 -1.75
C LEU A 109 17.57 -10.33 -2.14
N THR A 110 18.62 -10.71 -1.40
CA THR A 110 20.04 -10.39 -1.58
C THR A 110 20.52 -9.05 -1.01
N PHE A 111 21.01 -9.15 0.23
CA PHE A 111 22.30 -8.55 0.59
C PHE A 111 23.33 -8.94 -0.49
N TRP A 112 23.56 -8.07 -1.46
CA TRP A 112 24.82 -8.06 -2.20
C TRP A 112 25.34 -6.63 -2.24
N THR A 113 26.24 -6.40 -1.30
CA THR A 113 27.31 -5.40 -1.28
C THR A 113 27.43 -4.53 -2.54
N CYS A 114 27.24 -3.22 -2.38
CA CYS A 114 28.12 -2.27 -3.06
C CYS A 114 29.31 -2.04 -2.10
N LEU A 115 30.33 -2.89 -2.22
CA LEU A 115 31.70 -2.61 -1.83
C LEU A 115 32.51 -2.47 -3.13
#